data_AF-A0AAD6P8Y1-F1
#
_entry.id   AF-A0AAD6P8Y1-F1
#
_cell.length_a   1.000
_cell.length_b   1.000
_cell.length_c   1.000
_cell.angle_alpha   90.00
_cell.angle_beta   90.00
_cell.angle_gamma   90.00
#
_symmetry.space_group_name_H-M   'P 1'
#
loop_
_entity.id
_entity.type
_entity.pdbx_description
1 polymer ?
#
loop_
_entity_poly.entity_id
_entity_poly.type
_entity_poly.pdbx_seq_one_letter_code
_entity_poly.pdbx_strand_id
1 'polypeptide(L)'
;MKALDGPSSRGRYEPTFYGRLLASFPLSFDASVLVLKFADSGLLQQGILLGILSDTQPQPIFHPFGEEHLYTEYVYQYYGGDCNYTFQIGRKEMILIGNLGAYQFWQHIFKDKHRLERLKHLLKIDEIKATTILLPKIEEEWCTFHNLVQSSLHNVSEMYEDILNSLHRFRPKFLGTCNDLLTYYDSYEFKHTCLLKCQPKGDDDIVIADDEHDEPSHETRKCFAVPFVSPSHFQTIKVAENLSNIIKEIRVQHTDSMSDDKHEYIVNGSHGNEEASLCIYFMRGFCSRGSQCLFSHSAQEKRVPCKFFFTLQGCRYGETCSFSHALGPSLSSFSSTPCMPEDGAVNAASLLRFLPTTSDGCVLLLDDTDLHFSSNLARHYDPCKIISTTCMSDTVMFDTTLTGIRILWGLRHPYQTIIYTPGGSPIPWSEVKCILWLPDFDSYSENLERQKTFVQDFFEYLAIRILADALSEVQVILTMNNIKFSQLQVEKLGRDSFFFLGESFPFDEASFGHMSTTATTRKPMMASKPVSYVFILRPPADVQFDNYAAILQKHLHTVDVKPCVEGFQGLPSESRSL
;
A
#
# COMPACT_ATOMS: atom_id res chain seq x y z
N MET A 1 -20.20 -12.61 0.78
CA MET A 1 -20.27 -12.34 -0.68
C MET A 1 -20.11 -13.65 -1.44
N LYS A 2 -20.86 -13.90 -2.52
CA LYS A 2 -20.74 -15.14 -3.29
C LYS A 2 -19.57 -15.04 -4.29
N ALA A 3 -18.55 -15.90 -4.14
CA ALA A 3 -17.41 -15.97 -5.07
C ALA A 3 -17.76 -16.65 -6.40
N LEU A 4 -18.87 -17.41 -6.43
CA LEU A 4 -19.37 -18.12 -7.60
C LEU A 4 -20.82 -17.69 -7.86
N ASP A 5 -21.14 -17.44 -9.13
CA ASP A 5 -22.52 -17.30 -9.61
C ASP A 5 -23.22 -18.65 -9.67
N GLY A 6 -24.55 -18.63 -9.74
CA GLY A 6 -25.35 -19.84 -9.96
C GLY A 6 -24.92 -20.61 -11.22
N PRO A 7 -25.25 -21.91 -11.32
CA PRO A 7 -24.83 -22.72 -12.45
C PRO A 7 -25.30 -22.09 -13.76
N SER A 8 -24.37 -21.89 -14.71
CA SER A 8 -24.68 -21.51 -16.08
C SER A 8 -25.65 -22.50 -16.71
N SER A 9 -26.21 -22.19 -17.89
CA SER A 9 -27.05 -23.10 -18.67
C SER A 9 -26.38 -24.46 -18.98
N ARG A 10 -25.06 -24.57 -18.78
CA ARG A 10 -24.25 -25.79 -18.92
C ARG A 10 -23.92 -26.48 -17.59
N GLY A 11 -24.53 -26.08 -16.47
CA GLY A 11 -24.34 -26.66 -15.15
C GLY A 11 -23.02 -26.31 -14.45
N ARG A 12 -22.20 -25.40 -15.01
CA ARG A 12 -20.92 -24.99 -14.43
C ARG A 12 -21.08 -23.69 -13.64
N TYR A 13 -20.56 -23.68 -12.43
CA TYR A 13 -20.39 -22.46 -11.63
C TYR A 13 -19.37 -21.56 -12.31
N GLU A 14 -19.69 -20.28 -12.46
CA GLU A 14 -18.78 -19.26 -12.98
C GLU A 14 -18.33 -18.33 -11.86
N PRO A 15 -17.05 -17.93 -11.79
CA PRO A 15 -16.60 -17.03 -10.76
C PRO A 15 -17.10 -15.60 -10.99
N THR A 16 -17.61 -14.99 -9.92
CA THR A 16 -18.01 -13.57 -9.90
C THR A 16 -16.79 -12.66 -10.03
N PHE A 17 -17.01 -11.35 -10.18
CA PHE A 17 -15.93 -10.36 -10.08
C PHE A 17 -15.10 -10.56 -8.81
N TYR A 18 -15.81 -10.70 -7.67
CA TYR A 18 -15.22 -10.97 -6.37
C TYR A 18 -14.43 -12.28 -6.36
N GLY A 19 -14.98 -13.37 -6.90
CA GLY A 19 -14.28 -14.65 -7.00
C GLY A 19 -13.02 -14.60 -7.85
N ARG A 20 -13.04 -13.88 -8.98
CA ARG A 20 -11.85 -13.70 -9.83
C ARG A 20 -10.80 -12.81 -9.19
N LEU A 21 -11.22 -11.78 -8.45
CA LEU A 21 -10.32 -10.91 -7.70
C LEU A 21 -9.61 -11.70 -6.60
N LEU A 22 -10.36 -12.46 -5.78
CA LEU A 22 -9.77 -13.36 -4.77
C LEU A 22 -8.77 -14.33 -5.40
N ALA A 23 -9.14 -14.98 -6.51
CA ALA A 23 -8.27 -15.92 -7.20
C ALA A 23 -7.04 -15.27 -7.87
N SER A 24 -6.98 -13.94 -7.94
CA SER A 24 -5.84 -13.20 -8.48
C SER A 24 -4.77 -12.88 -7.43
N PHE A 25 -5.07 -13.05 -6.14
CA PHE A 25 -4.10 -12.87 -5.07
C PHE A 25 -3.28 -14.13 -4.87
N PRO A 26 -1.96 -14.03 -4.63
CA PRO A 26 -1.10 -15.16 -4.30
C PRO A 26 -1.27 -15.59 -2.83
N LEU A 27 -2.52 -15.65 -2.35
CA LEU A 27 -2.88 -15.93 -0.96
C LEU A 27 -3.98 -17.00 -0.91
N SER A 28 -4.13 -17.64 0.25
CA SER A 28 -5.27 -18.49 0.56
C SER A 28 -6.59 -17.73 0.50
N PHE A 29 -7.68 -18.47 0.43
CA PHE A 29 -9.03 -17.88 0.39
C PHE A 29 -9.30 -16.99 1.60
N ASP A 30 -9.02 -17.48 2.81
CA ASP A 30 -9.29 -16.74 4.05
C ASP A 30 -8.45 -15.46 4.15
N ALA A 31 -7.16 -15.54 3.80
CA ALA A 31 -6.27 -14.38 3.75
C ALA A 31 -6.73 -13.37 2.69
N SER A 32 -7.14 -13.82 1.50
CA SER A 32 -7.66 -12.96 0.43
C SER A 32 -8.96 -12.25 0.84
N VAL A 33 -9.86 -12.95 1.55
CA VAL A 33 -11.08 -12.36 2.12
C VAL A 33 -10.74 -11.30 3.16
N LEU A 34 -9.74 -11.57 4.02
CA LEU A 34 -9.25 -10.60 5.01
C LEU A 34 -8.80 -9.29 4.33
N VAL A 35 -8.01 -9.38 3.25
CA VAL A 35 -7.56 -8.20 2.49
C VAL A 35 -8.75 -7.33 2.05
N LEU A 36 -9.76 -7.95 1.41
CA LEU A 36 -10.90 -7.21 0.86
C LEU A 36 -11.81 -6.62 1.96
N LYS A 37 -11.95 -7.30 3.10
CA LYS A 37 -12.69 -6.79 4.26
C LYS A 37 -12.04 -5.57 4.91
N PHE A 38 -10.71 -5.58 4.99
CA PHE A 38 -9.95 -4.41 5.43
C PHE A 38 -10.05 -3.25 4.44
N ALA A 39 -10.07 -3.54 3.14
CA ALA A 39 -10.28 -2.53 2.10
C ALA A 39 -11.65 -1.84 2.24
N ASP A 40 -12.71 -2.60 2.52
CA ASP A 40 -14.06 -2.06 2.79
C ASP A 40 -14.07 -1.14 4.04
N SER A 41 -13.13 -1.35 4.97
CA SER A 41 -12.98 -0.55 6.20
C SER A 41 -12.05 0.66 6.03
N GLY A 42 -11.52 0.91 4.82
CA GLY A 42 -10.57 2.00 4.55
C GLY A 42 -9.19 1.79 5.19
N LEU A 43 -8.75 0.54 5.27
CA LEU A 43 -7.42 0.13 5.75
C LEU A 43 -6.82 -0.91 4.79
N LEU A 44 -6.84 -0.62 3.47
CA LEU A 44 -6.44 -1.56 2.43
C LEU A 44 -4.99 -2.00 2.63
N GLN A 45 -4.08 -1.07 2.88
CA GLN A 45 -2.66 -1.40 3.05
C GLN A 45 -2.41 -2.36 4.22
N GLN A 46 -2.98 -2.10 5.39
CA GLN A 46 -2.87 -2.99 6.55
C GLN A 46 -3.55 -4.33 6.28
N GLY A 47 -4.67 -4.32 5.55
CA GLY A 47 -5.35 -5.51 5.07
C GLY A 47 -4.46 -6.42 4.23
N ILE A 48 -3.79 -5.87 3.21
CA ILE A 48 -2.84 -6.60 2.36
C ILE A 48 -1.74 -7.22 3.22
N LEU A 49 -1.09 -6.42 4.08
CA LEU A 49 0.01 -6.88 4.93
C LEU A 49 -0.43 -7.97 5.91
N LEU A 50 -1.55 -7.79 6.60
CA LEU A 50 -2.10 -8.81 7.51
C LEU A 50 -2.52 -10.08 6.78
N GLY A 51 -3.08 -9.96 5.57
CA GLY A 51 -3.36 -11.10 4.69
C GLY A 51 -2.10 -11.91 4.41
N ILE A 52 -1.03 -11.25 3.94
CA ILE A 52 0.26 -11.91 3.66
C ILE A 52 0.85 -12.55 4.92
N LEU A 53 0.91 -11.80 6.04
CA LEU A 53 1.49 -12.28 7.30
C LEU A 53 0.72 -13.46 7.91
N SER A 54 -0.58 -13.58 7.60
CA SER A 54 -1.41 -14.71 8.03
C SER A 54 -1.16 -15.99 7.23
N ASP A 55 -0.60 -15.87 6.03
CA ASP A 55 -0.48 -16.98 5.06
C ASP A 55 0.96 -17.40 4.78
N THR A 56 1.94 -16.61 5.24
CA THR A 56 3.37 -16.81 4.94
C THR A 56 4.18 -17.16 6.19
N GLN A 57 5.23 -17.96 5.97
CA GLN A 57 6.26 -18.31 6.94
C GLN A 57 7.62 -18.40 6.22
N PRO A 58 8.74 -18.03 6.87
CA PRO A 58 8.82 -17.45 8.21
C PRO A 58 8.26 -16.02 8.23
N GLN A 59 7.78 -15.56 9.39
CA GLN A 59 7.34 -14.18 9.60
C GLN A 59 8.54 -13.22 9.80
N PRO A 60 8.34 -11.89 9.67
CA PRO A 60 9.41 -10.91 9.78
C PRO A 60 10.21 -10.96 11.09
N ILE A 61 9.55 -11.22 12.22
CA ILE A 61 10.21 -11.33 13.52
C ILE A 61 10.84 -12.72 13.63
N PHE A 62 12.12 -12.75 13.99
CA PHE A 62 12.87 -13.99 14.16
C PHE A 62 12.25 -14.84 15.26
N HIS A 63 11.96 -16.11 14.95
CA HIS A 63 11.46 -17.09 15.90
C HIS A 63 12.57 -18.11 16.20
N PRO A 64 13.23 -18.03 17.36
CA PRO A 64 14.21 -19.03 17.74
C PRO A 64 13.54 -20.38 17.97
N PHE A 65 14.19 -21.46 17.54
CA PHE A 65 13.65 -22.81 17.65
C PHE A 65 13.55 -23.24 19.13
N GLY A 66 12.36 -23.68 19.56
CA GLY A 66 12.13 -24.16 20.93
C GLY A 66 11.99 -23.06 22.00
N GLU A 67 12.21 -21.79 21.66
CA GLU A 67 12.21 -20.67 22.62
C GLU A 67 10.99 -19.74 22.44
N GLU A 68 9.80 -20.31 22.68
CA GLU A 68 8.52 -19.59 22.57
C GLU A 68 8.41 -18.32 23.42
N HIS A 69 9.09 -18.30 24.57
CA HIS A 69 9.13 -17.15 25.47
C HIS A 69 9.92 -15.98 24.86
N LEU A 70 11.08 -16.26 24.26
CA LEU A 70 11.91 -15.27 23.58
C LEU A 70 11.21 -14.76 22.31
N TYR A 71 10.57 -15.64 21.54
CA TYR A 71 9.78 -15.18 20.40
C TYR A 71 8.66 -14.21 20.84
N THR A 72 7.96 -14.55 21.91
CA THR A 72 6.91 -13.70 22.48
C THR A 72 7.49 -12.34 22.93
N GLU A 73 8.66 -12.33 23.56
CA GLU A 73 9.37 -11.10 23.93
C GLU A 73 9.72 -10.24 22.71
N TYR A 74 10.26 -10.84 21.64
CA TYR A 74 10.57 -10.12 20.40
C TYR A 74 9.31 -9.52 19.77
N VAL A 75 8.20 -10.26 19.73
CA VAL A 75 6.90 -9.73 19.28
C VAL A 75 6.46 -8.53 20.12
N TYR A 76 6.62 -8.60 21.46
CA TYR A 76 6.32 -7.47 22.34
C TYR A 76 7.20 -6.25 22.09
N GLN A 77 8.41 -6.37 21.53
CA GLN A 77 9.23 -5.20 21.18
C GLN A 77 8.65 -4.38 20.02
N TYR A 78 7.76 -4.97 19.21
CA TYR A 78 7.14 -4.35 18.03
C TYR A 78 5.66 -3.98 18.20
N TYR A 79 5.15 -4.15 19.41
CA TYR A 79 3.75 -3.89 19.72
C TYR A 79 3.52 -3.46 21.17
N GLY A 80 4.40 -3.86 22.08
CA GLY A 80 4.25 -3.73 23.52
C GLY A 80 4.67 -2.36 24.04
N GLY A 81 3.72 -1.69 24.68
CA GLY A 81 3.93 -0.57 25.59
C GLY A 81 3.04 -0.74 26.83
N ASP A 82 3.19 0.13 27.83
CA ASP A 82 2.36 0.18 29.05
C ASP A 82 0.93 0.62 28.74
N CYS A 83 0.17 -0.21 28.05
CA CYS A 83 -1.25 -0.04 27.88
C CYS A 83 -1.98 -1.14 28.66
N ASN A 84 -2.49 -0.77 29.83
CA ASN A 84 -3.56 -1.45 30.58
C ASN A 84 -4.88 -1.54 29.78
N TYR A 85 -4.82 -1.75 28.45
CA TYR A 85 -5.99 -1.96 27.64
C TYR A 85 -6.46 -3.40 27.84
N THR A 86 -7.60 -3.49 28.51
CA THR A 86 -8.50 -4.62 28.71
C THR A 86 -9.05 -5.22 27.40
N PHE A 87 -8.33 -5.10 26.29
CA PHE A 87 -8.70 -5.67 25.00
C PHE A 87 -8.06 -7.06 24.89
N GLN A 88 -8.87 -8.10 25.13
CA GLN A 88 -8.45 -9.51 25.03
C GLN A 88 -8.25 -9.91 23.56
N ILE A 89 -7.15 -9.46 22.96
CA ILE A 89 -6.67 -9.96 21.67
C ILE A 89 -6.13 -11.38 21.86
N GLY A 90 -6.49 -12.29 20.94
CA GLY A 90 -5.92 -13.64 20.95
C GLY A 90 -4.41 -13.65 20.66
N ARG A 91 -3.71 -14.68 21.12
CA ARG A 91 -2.24 -14.79 20.94
C ARG A 91 -1.81 -14.68 19.47
N LYS A 92 -2.59 -15.26 18.54
CA LYS A 92 -2.27 -15.24 17.10
C LYS A 92 -2.39 -13.84 16.50
N GLU A 93 -3.43 -13.11 16.87
CA GLU A 93 -3.68 -11.73 16.45
C GLU A 93 -2.57 -10.81 16.97
N MET A 94 -2.16 -10.98 18.23
CA MET A 94 -1.04 -10.24 18.79
C MET A 94 0.26 -10.47 18.00
N ILE A 95 0.56 -11.72 17.65
CA ILE A 95 1.73 -12.08 16.83
C ILE A 95 1.65 -11.42 15.44
N LEU A 96 0.48 -11.43 14.79
CA LEU A 96 0.30 -10.77 13.50
C LEU A 96 0.50 -9.27 13.58
N ILE A 97 -0.04 -8.62 14.61
CA ILE A 97 0.09 -7.19 14.82
C ILE A 97 1.55 -6.82 15.11
N GLY A 98 2.27 -7.60 15.93
CA GLY A 98 3.70 -7.38 16.16
C GLY A 98 4.52 -7.52 14.88
N ASN A 99 4.25 -8.53 14.05
CA ASN A 99 4.92 -8.68 12.75
C ASN A 99 4.57 -7.57 11.75
N LEU A 100 3.34 -7.05 11.78
CA LEU A 100 2.96 -5.85 11.03
C LEU A 100 3.79 -4.64 11.50
N GLY A 101 3.91 -4.44 12.82
CA GLY A 101 4.75 -3.39 13.41
C GLY A 101 6.22 -3.53 13.04
N ALA A 102 6.75 -4.74 13.02
CA ALA A 102 8.12 -5.03 12.55
C ALA A 102 8.34 -4.67 11.08
N TYR A 103 7.40 -5.01 10.20
CA TYR A 103 7.47 -4.63 8.80
C TYR A 103 7.41 -3.11 8.61
N GLN A 104 6.52 -2.42 9.34
CA GLN A 104 6.42 -0.96 9.31
C GLN A 104 7.70 -0.30 9.84
N PHE A 105 8.27 -0.82 10.93
CA PHE A 105 9.55 -0.37 11.47
C PHE A 105 10.68 -0.44 10.44
N TRP A 106 10.78 -1.56 9.71
CA TRP A 106 11.75 -1.72 8.64
C TRP A 106 11.54 -0.73 7.49
N GLN A 107 10.30 -0.50 7.06
CA GLN A 107 9.99 0.51 6.04
C GLN A 107 10.42 1.91 6.48
N HIS A 108 10.05 2.33 7.70
CA HIS A 108 10.26 3.70 8.14
C HIS A 108 11.69 4.03 8.58
N ILE A 109 12.41 3.07 9.17
CA ILE A 109 13.75 3.33 9.72
C ILE A 109 14.85 2.96 8.73
N PHE A 110 14.71 1.81 8.06
CA PHE A 110 15.72 1.33 7.14
C PHE A 110 15.45 1.77 5.70
N LYS A 111 14.27 1.47 5.16
CA LYS A 111 13.97 1.74 3.74
C LYS A 111 13.91 3.23 3.43
N ASP A 112 13.28 4.04 4.26
CA ASP A 112 13.19 5.49 4.04
C ASP A 112 14.56 6.17 4.09
N LYS A 113 15.43 5.76 5.03
CA LYS A 113 16.84 6.20 5.04
C LYS A 113 17.50 5.93 3.70
N HIS A 114 17.32 4.72 3.18
CA HIS A 114 17.95 4.31 1.94
C HIS A 114 17.35 5.00 0.71
N ARG A 115 16.03 5.21 0.67
CA ARG A 115 15.35 6.01 -0.37
C ARG A 115 15.94 7.41 -0.42
N LEU A 116 16.12 8.04 0.74
CA LEU A 116 16.69 9.39 0.84
C LEU A 116 18.17 9.43 0.40
N GLU A 117 19.00 8.46 0.83
CA GLU A 117 20.39 8.38 0.37
C GLU A 117 20.47 8.17 -1.16
N ARG A 118 19.56 7.39 -1.74
CA ARG A 118 19.46 7.23 -3.20
C ARG A 118 19.23 8.58 -3.89
N LEU A 119 18.26 9.38 -3.41
CA LEU A 119 18.00 10.71 -3.97
C LEU A 119 19.22 11.65 -3.85
N LYS A 120 19.94 11.60 -2.72
CA LYS A 120 21.19 12.37 -2.54
C LYS A 120 22.28 11.94 -3.52
N HIS A 121 22.38 10.64 -3.83
CA HIS A 121 23.37 10.09 -4.74
C HIS A 121 23.07 10.36 -6.22
N LEU A 122 21.81 10.50 -6.64
CA LEU A 122 21.47 10.81 -8.04
C LEU A 122 22.09 12.13 -8.52
N LEU A 123 22.31 13.08 -7.60
CA LEU A 123 22.98 14.36 -7.88
C LEU A 123 24.52 14.25 -7.83
N LYS A 124 25.08 13.12 -7.38
CA LYS A 124 26.51 12.82 -7.28
C LYS A 124 26.87 11.63 -8.17
N ILE A 125 27.17 11.90 -9.43
CA ILE A 125 27.36 10.89 -10.49
C ILE A 125 28.56 9.93 -10.22
N ASP A 126 29.50 10.26 -9.30
CA ASP A 126 30.78 9.54 -9.17
C ASP A 126 30.88 8.43 -8.10
N GLU A 127 29.88 8.17 -7.26
CA GLU A 127 29.99 7.17 -6.15
C GLU A 127 28.99 5.99 -6.22
N ILE A 128 28.24 5.84 -7.31
CA ILE A 128 27.05 4.96 -7.39
C ILE A 128 27.39 3.45 -7.29
N LYS A 129 28.58 3.03 -7.72
CA LYS A 129 28.91 1.59 -7.88
C LYS A 129 29.34 0.88 -6.60
N ALA A 130 29.90 1.58 -5.61
CA ALA A 130 30.41 0.95 -4.39
C ALA A 130 29.30 0.69 -3.34
N THR A 131 28.38 1.65 -3.17
CA THR A 131 27.32 1.60 -2.16
C THR A 131 26.26 0.53 -2.46
N THR A 132 25.95 0.31 -3.74
CA THR A 132 24.93 -0.66 -4.19
C THR A 132 25.32 -2.11 -3.87
N ILE A 133 26.62 -2.43 -3.84
CA ILE A 133 27.13 -3.79 -3.58
C ILE A 133 27.08 -4.15 -2.08
N LEU A 134 27.19 -3.16 -1.19
CA LEU A 134 27.23 -3.38 0.26
C LEU A 134 25.84 -3.35 0.93
N LEU A 135 24.81 -2.86 0.23
CA LEU A 135 23.49 -2.67 0.79
C LEU A 135 22.86 -3.94 1.40
N PRO A 136 22.89 -5.12 0.74
CA PRO A 136 22.28 -6.32 1.31
C PRO A 136 22.90 -6.72 2.64
N LYS A 137 24.23 -6.55 2.79
CA LYS A 137 24.96 -6.86 4.03
C LYS A 137 24.61 -5.88 5.15
N ILE A 138 24.52 -4.58 4.83
CA ILE A 138 24.13 -3.55 5.80
C ILE A 138 22.71 -3.80 6.31
N GLU A 139 21.81 -4.22 5.44
CA GLU A 139 20.44 -4.58 5.81
C GLU A 139 20.38 -5.85 6.66
N GLU A 140 21.17 -6.88 6.32
CA GLU A 140 21.25 -8.13 7.07
C GLU A 140 21.73 -7.89 8.51
N GLU A 141 22.81 -7.10 8.68
CA GLU A 141 23.30 -6.68 9.99
C GLU A 141 22.23 -5.89 10.74
N TRP A 142 21.58 -4.93 10.08
CA TRP A 142 20.52 -4.13 10.68
C TRP A 142 19.34 -5.01 11.14
N CYS A 143 18.90 -5.98 10.34
CA CYS A 143 17.85 -6.92 10.72
C CYS A 143 18.25 -7.74 11.94
N THR A 144 19.51 -8.20 11.99
CA THR A 144 20.06 -8.96 13.12
C THR A 144 20.02 -8.15 14.41
N PHE A 145 20.33 -6.85 14.36
CA PHE A 145 20.31 -5.98 15.54
C PHE A 145 18.91 -5.81 16.16
N HIS A 146 17.86 -6.10 15.39
CA HIS A 146 16.47 -5.92 15.78
C HIS A 146 15.67 -7.23 15.82
N ASN A 147 16.34 -8.40 15.74
CA ASN A 147 15.68 -9.72 15.72
C ASN A 147 14.69 -9.90 14.55
N LEU A 148 15.08 -9.44 13.35
CA LEU A 148 14.29 -9.55 12.13
C LEU A 148 14.91 -10.51 11.12
N VAL A 149 14.06 -11.05 10.24
CA VAL A 149 14.42 -11.94 9.14
C VAL A 149 14.33 -11.18 7.82
N GLN A 150 15.47 -10.80 7.24
CA GLN A 150 15.55 -10.00 6.00
C GLN A 150 14.77 -10.62 4.84
N SER A 151 14.96 -11.92 4.59
CA SER A 151 14.27 -12.61 3.49
C SER A 151 12.74 -12.62 3.65
N SER A 152 12.25 -12.69 4.89
CA SER A 152 10.81 -12.59 5.17
C SER A 152 10.27 -11.20 4.86
N LEU A 153 10.99 -10.14 5.26
CA LEU A 153 10.62 -8.75 4.95
C LEU A 153 10.55 -8.51 3.43
N HIS A 154 11.52 -9.02 2.69
CA HIS A 154 11.54 -8.91 1.22
C HIS A 154 10.38 -9.70 0.59
N ASN A 155 10.13 -10.93 1.03
CA ASN A 155 9.00 -11.73 0.55
C ASN A 155 7.65 -11.03 0.80
N VAL A 156 7.44 -10.47 2.00
CA VAL A 156 6.23 -9.68 2.31
C VAL A 156 6.12 -8.48 1.37
N SER A 157 7.23 -7.78 1.13
CA SER A 157 7.26 -6.63 0.21
C SER A 157 6.92 -7.03 -1.22
N GLU A 158 7.43 -8.15 -1.73
CA GLU A 158 7.14 -8.62 -3.09
C GLU A 158 5.67 -9.02 -3.26
N MET A 159 5.15 -9.82 -2.32
CA MET A 159 3.74 -10.23 -2.33
C MET A 159 2.78 -9.04 -2.20
N TYR A 160 3.17 -8.01 -1.44
CA TYR A 160 2.41 -6.75 -1.33
C TYR A 160 2.24 -6.10 -2.72
N GLU A 161 3.32 -6.03 -3.50
CA GLU A 161 3.25 -5.47 -4.86
C GLU A 161 2.39 -6.33 -5.79
N ASP A 162 2.46 -7.65 -5.69
CA ASP A 162 1.65 -8.55 -6.53
C ASP A 162 0.16 -8.39 -6.28
N ILE A 163 -0.26 -8.27 -5.02
CA ILE A 163 -1.66 -8.03 -4.64
C ILE A 163 -2.12 -6.65 -5.13
N LEU A 164 -1.30 -5.62 -4.91
CA LEU A 164 -1.58 -4.26 -5.37
C LEU A 164 -1.69 -4.17 -6.90
N ASN A 165 -0.82 -4.87 -7.61
CA ASN A 165 -0.88 -5.02 -9.07
C ASN A 165 -2.19 -5.65 -9.52
N SER A 166 -2.64 -6.72 -8.84
CA SER A 166 -3.94 -7.33 -9.09
C SER A 166 -5.10 -6.34 -8.83
N LEU A 167 -5.06 -5.57 -7.75
CA LEU A 167 -6.07 -4.55 -7.45
C LEU A 167 -6.16 -3.48 -8.56
N HIS A 168 -5.03 -2.96 -9.05
CA HIS A 168 -5.03 -1.98 -10.16
C HIS A 168 -5.50 -2.54 -11.50
N ARG A 169 -5.33 -3.85 -11.73
CA ARG A 169 -5.81 -4.54 -12.93
C ARG A 169 -7.33 -4.78 -12.91
N PHE A 170 -7.87 -5.15 -11.75
CA PHE A 170 -9.30 -5.44 -11.58
C PHE A 170 -10.13 -4.19 -11.26
N ARG A 171 -9.51 -3.14 -10.69
CA ARG A 171 -10.14 -1.86 -10.30
C ARG A 171 -11.43 -2.07 -9.49
N PRO A 172 -11.36 -2.65 -8.28
CA PRO A 172 -12.55 -2.68 -7.40
C PRO A 172 -12.94 -1.26 -6.98
N LYS A 173 -14.23 -1.03 -6.76
CA LYS A 173 -14.79 0.31 -6.50
C LYS A 173 -14.12 1.05 -5.33
N PHE A 174 -13.73 0.36 -4.26
CA PHE A 174 -13.09 0.97 -3.10
C PHE A 174 -11.73 1.61 -3.44
N LEU A 175 -11.05 1.15 -4.50
CA LEU A 175 -9.71 1.61 -4.86
C LEU A 175 -9.69 3.08 -5.28
N GLY A 176 -10.78 3.56 -5.91
CA GLY A 176 -10.89 4.96 -6.33
C GLY A 176 -11.16 5.93 -5.18
N THR A 177 -11.72 5.44 -4.07
CA THR A 177 -12.12 6.25 -2.89
C THR A 177 -11.23 6.00 -1.67
N CYS A 178 -10.14 5.26 -1.85
CA CYS A 178 -9.30 4.78 -0.74
C CYS A 178 -8.42 5.92 -0.19
N ASN A 179 -8.93 6.66 0.80
CA ASN A 179 -8.16 7.69 1.52
C ASN A 179 -7.19 7.10 2.57
N ASP A 180 -6.48 6.02 2.23
CA ASP A 180 -5.49 5.37 3.13
C ASP A 180 -4.32 6.32 3.48
N LEU A 181 -4.11 7.38 2.68
CA LEU A 181 -2.98 8.32 2.82
C LEU A 181 -2.97 9.19 4.08
N LEU A 182 -4.08 9.27 4.81
CA LEU A 182 -4.14 10.12 6.00
C LEU A 182 -3.67 9.39 7.28
N THR A 183 -3.40 8.09 7.21
CA THR A 183 -3.27 7.28 8.44
C THR A 183 -2.02 6.42 8.53
N TYR A 184 -1.40 6.03 7.42
CA TYR A 184 -0.25 5.12 7.41
C TYR A 184 1.12 5.83 7.46
N TYR A 185 1.24 7.02 6.85
CA TYR A 185 2.54 7.64 6.59
C TYR A 185 2.57 9.09 7.07
N ASP A 186 2.36 9.28 8.37
CA ASP A 186 2.84 10.50 9.04
C ASP A 186 4.28 10.25 9.49
N SER A 187 5.22 10.68 8.66
CA SER A 187 6.65 10.51 8.91
C SER A 187 7.10 11.21 10.20
N TYR A 188 6.36 12.21 10.68
CA TYR A 188 6.73 13.01 11.85
C TYR A 188 6.24 12.42 13.18
N GLU A 189 5.29 11.47 13.16
CA GLU A 189 4.78 10.84 14.37
C GLU A 189 5.68 9.73 14.92
N PHE A 190 6.62 9.22 14.10
CA PHE A 190 7.45 8.07 14.46
C PHE A 190 8.95 8.37 14.34
N LYS A 191 9.68 8.16 15.44
CA LYS A 191 11.14 8.31 15.50
C LYS A 191 11.77 7.10 16.20
N HIS A 192 12.90 6.64 15.67
CA HIS A 192 13.73 5.66 16.34
C HIS A 192 15.21 5.95 16.12
N THR A 193 15.98 5.91 17.21
CA THR A 193 17.44 6.04 17.17
C THR A 193 18.04 4.81 17.83
N CYS A 194 18.73 3.98 17.04
CA CYS A 194 19.29 2.72 17.53
C CYS A 194 20.35 2.97 18.62
N LEU A 195 20.23 2.27 19.75
CA LEU A 195 21.23 2.23 20.81
C LEU A 195 21.93 0.87 20.78
N LEU A 196 23.00 0.75 20.00
CA LEU A 196 23.72 -0.50 19.80
C LEU A 196 24.70 -0.77 20.95
N LYS A 197 24.62 -1.97 21.54
CA LYS A 197 25.63 -2.48 22.49
C LYS A 197 26.13 -3.85 22.04
N CYS A 198 27.41 -4.13 22.27
CA CYS A 198 27.99 -5.47 22.07
C CYS A 198 27.55 -6.39 23.23
N GLN A 199 27.02 -7.57 22.92
CA GLN A 199 26.87 -8.62 23.92
C GLN A 199 28.15 -9.46 24.00
N PRO A 200 28.80 -9.59 25.18
CA PRO A 200 29.79 -10.64 25.37
C PRO A 200 29.08 -12.01 25.29
N LYS A 201 29.65 -12.97 24.55
CA LYS A 201 29.19 -14.37 24.63
C LYS A 201 29.32 -14.80 26.10
N GLY A 202 28.25 -15.32 26.69
CA GLY A 202 28.32 -15.93 28.01
C GLY A 202 29.23 -17.16 27.97
N ASP A 203 30.13 -17.28 28.95
CA ASP A 203 30.86 -18.51 29.26
C ASP A 203 29.85 -19.63 29.54
N ASP A 204 29.57 -20.45 28.54
CA ASP A 204 29.18 -21.85 28.78
C ASP A 204 30.42 -22.70 28.49
N ASP A 205 30.97 -23.26 29.55
CA ASP A 205 32.07 -24.23 29.58
C ASP A 205 31.86 -25.34 28.53
N ILE A 206 32.48 -25.18 27.36
CA ILE A 206 32.83 -26.30 26.50
C ILE A 206 34.32 -26.19 26.24
N VAL A 207 35.07 -27.01 26.99
CA VAL A 207 36.48 -27.29 26.75
C VAL A 207 36.59 -27.92 25.35
N ILE A 208 37.06 -27.15 24.36
CA ILE A 208 37.53 -27.68 23.09
C ILE A 208 39.03 -27.45 23.02
N ALA A 209 39.75 -28.55 22.82
CA ALA A 209 41.19 -28.60 22.66
C ALA A 209 41.63 -27.87 21.38
N ASP A 210 42.82 -27.25 21.48
CA ASP A 210 43.59 -26.58 20.42
C ASP A 210 43.22 -26.97 18.99
N ASP A 211 42.69 -26.01 18.23
CA ASP A 211 42.99 -25.91 16.81
C ASP A 211 43.14 -24.43 16.42
N GLU A 212 44.33 -24.07 15.96
CA GLU A 212 44.74 -22.72 15.58
C GLU A 212 44.05 -22.27 14.28
N HIS A 213 42.83 -21.76 14.36
CA HIS A 213 42.26 -20.90 13.32
C HIS A 213 41.61 -19.66 13.96
N ASP A 214 42.30 -18.52 13.82
CA ASP A 214 41.78 -17.18 14.14
C ASP A 214 40.56 -16.86 13.25
N GLU A 215 39.36 -17.27 13.65
CA GLU A 215 38.12 -16.68 13.17
C GLU A 215 37.88 -15.32 13.85
N PRO A 216 37.46 -14.26 13.13
CA PRO A 216 37.17 -12.99 13.76
C PRO A 216 36.00 -13.17 14.73
N SER A 217 36.22 -12.84 16.00
CA SER A 217 35.22 -12.87 17.05
C SER A 217 33.99 -12.03 16.67
N HIS A 218 32.95 -12.65 16.13
CA HIS A 218 31.69 -11.97 15.81
C HIS A 218 30.96 -11.59 17.11
N GLU A 219 31.29 -10.42 17.67
CA GLU A 219 30.48 -9.76 18.69
C GLU A 219 29.12 -9.38 18.08
N THR A 220 28.04 -10.01 18.54
CA THR A 220 26.69 -9.67 18.08
C THR A 220 26.25 -8.37 18.76
N ARG A 221 26.04 -7.32 17.94
CA ARG A 221 25.47 -6.06 18.40
C ARG A 221 23.95 -6.18 18.44
N LYS A 222 23.31 -5.61 19.46
CA LYS A 222 21.85 -5.54 19.56
C LYS A 222 21.39 -4.11 19.83
N CYS A 223 20.25 -3.74 19.28
CA CYS A 223 19.59 -2.47 19.60
C CYS A 223 18.80 -2.60 20.90
N PHE A 224 19.09 -1.73 21.88
CA PHE A 224 18.42 -1.69 23.17
C PHE A 224 17.39 -0.55 23.31
N ALA A 225 17.12 0.18 22.22
CA ALA A 225 16.11 1.24 22.20
C ALA A 225 14.69 0.64 22.05
N VAL A 226 14.28 -0.16 23.04
CA VAL A 226 12.97 -0.84 23.06
C VAL A 226 11.94 -0.06 23.90
N PRO A 227 10.63 -0.14 23.59
CA PRO A 227 10.06 -0.85 22.44
C PRO A 227 10.41 -0.17 21.11
N PHE A 228 10.65 -0.98 20.07
CA PHE A 228 10.89 -0.48 18.71
C PHE A 228 9.65 0.19 18.13
N VAL A 229 8.47 -0.36 18.44
CA VAL A 229 7.17 0.19 18.05
C VAL A 229 6.22 0.15 19.25
N SER A 230 5.66 1.31 19.60
CA SER A 230 4.65 1.49 20.64
C SER A 230 3.24 1.23 20.07
N PRO A 231 2.26 0.79 20.88
CA PRO A 231 0.86 0.64 20.46
C PRO A 231 0.22 1.93 19.92
N SER A 232 0.76 3.10 20.29
CA SER A 232 0.31 4.41 19.80
C SER A 232 0.75 4.72 18.37
N HIS A 233 1.79 4.05 17.87
CA HIS A 233 2.30 4.27 16.52
C HIS A 233 1.46 3.51 15.50
N PHE A 234 1.53 3.92 14.23
CA PHE A 234 0.94 3.22 13.08
C PHE A 234 -0.54 2.84 13.21
N GLN A 235 -1.29 3.54 14.07
CA GLN A 235 -2.69 3.26 14.38
C GLN A 235 -2.95 1.82 14.80
N THR A 236 -1.97 1.18 15.45
CA THR A 236 -2.00 -0.24 15.72
C THR A 236 -3.25 -0.66 16.52
N ILE A 237 -3.72 0.19 17.45
CA ILE A 237 -4.98 -0.02 18.18
C ILE A 237 -6.18 -0.13 17.24
N LYS A 238 -6.33 0.82 16.30
CA LYS A 238 -7.43 0.82 15.31
C LYS A 238 -7.36 -0.40 14.41
N VAL A 239 -6.16 -0.77 13.97
CA VAL A 239 -5.93 -1.99 13.15
C VAL A 239 -6.35 -3.24 13.91
N ALA A 240 -6.00 -3.33 15.19
CA ALA A 240 -6.34 -4.46 16.04
C ALA A 240 -7.84 -4.59 16.31
N GLU A 241 -8.52 -3.46 16.56
CA GLU A 241 -9.97 -3.40 16.72
C GLU A 241 -10.69 -3.87 15.43
N ASN A 242 -10.26 -3.36 14.28
CA ASN A 242 -10.80 -3.77 12.98
C ASN A 242 -10.53 -5.24 12.68
N LEU A 243 -9.34 -5.76 12.98
CA LEU A 243 -9.02 -7.17 12.85
C LEU A 243 -10.00 -8.03 13.66
N SER A 244 -10.24 -7.68 14.93
CA SER A 244 -11.19 -8.39 15.79
C SER A 244 -12.61 -8.36 15.22
N ASN A 245 -13.05 -7.21 14.71
CA ASN A 245 -14.39 -7.05 14.13
C ASN A 245 -14.56 -7.87 12.84
N ILE A 246 -13.56 -7.86 11.95
CA ILE A 246 -13.57 -8.63 10.71
C ILE A 246 -13.55 -10.14 11.00
N ILE A 247 -12.75 -10.61 11.96
CA ILE A 247 -12.75 -12.02 12.37
C ILE A 247 -14.13 -12.44 12.87
N LYS A 248 -14.80 -11.59 13.68
CA LYS A 248 -16.16 -11.84 14.13
C LYS A 248 -17.12 -11.95 12.95
N GLU A 249 -17.05 -11.02 12.00
CA GLU A 249 -17.91 -11.00 10.83
C GLU A 249 -17.74 -12.26 9.96
N ILE A 250 -16.49 -12.62 9.63
CA ILE A 250 -16.18 -13.81 8.82
C ILE A 250 -16.77 -15.06 9.49
N ARG A 251 -16.61 -15.21 10.81
CA ARG A 251 -17.10 -16.38 11.54
C ARG A 251 -18.61 -16.47 11.62
N VAL A 252 -19.31 -15.35 11.76
CA VAL A 252 -20.78 -15.30 11.75
C VAL A 252 -21.33 -15.70 10.37
N GLN A 253 -20.72 -15.21 9.29
CA GLN A 253 -21.13 -15.58 7.92
C GLN A 253 -21.01 -17.09 7.66
N HIS A 254 -20.02 -17.75 8.25
CA HIS A 254 -19.87 -19.20 8.16
C HIS A 254 -20.93 -19.97 8.96
N THR A 255 -21.42 -19.43 10.10
CA THR A 255 -22.48 -20.10 10.89
C THR A 255 -23.87 -19.95 10.26
N ASP A 256 -24.18 -18.78 9.70
CA ASP A 256 -25.49 -18.52 9.08
C ASP A 256 -25.70 -19.33 7.79
N SER A 257 -24.60 -19.67 7.10
CA SER A 257 -24.64 -20.49 5.88
C SER A 257 -24.91 -21.98 6.15
N MET A 258 -24.76 -22.44 7.39
CA MET A 258 -24.98 -23.84 7.79
C MET A 258 -26.37 -24.08 8.40
N SER A 259 -27.13 -23.02 8.71
CA SER A 259 -28.47 -23.11 9.31
C SER A 259 -29.63 -23.19 8.31
N ASP A 260 -29.35 -23.40 7.01
CA ASP A 260 -30.37 -23.47 5.95
C ASP A 260 -31.15 -24.81 5.90
N ASP A 261 -31.05 -25.64 6.94
CA ASP A 261 -32.00 -26.74 7.17
C ASP A 261 -33.23 -26.21 7.90
N LYS A 262 -34.28 -25.94 7.10
CA LYS A 262 -35.63 -25.59 7.54
C LYS A 262 -36.16 -26.58 8.59
N HIS A 263 -36.14 -26.18 9.85
CA HIS A 263 -37.11 -26.68 10.83
C HIS A 263 -38.22 -25.63 10.99
N GLU A 264 -39.32 -25.83 10.27
CA GLU A 264 -40.61 -25.18 10.54
C GLU A 264 -41.03 -25.49 11.98
N TYR A 265 -40.83 -24.55 12.90
CA TYR A 265 -41.57 -24.51 14.15
C TYR A 265 -42.72 -23.52 14.02
N ILE A 266 -43.93 -24.07 13.97
CA ILE A 266 -45.21 -23.37 14.05
C ILE A 266 -45.23 -22.56 15.35
N VAL A 267 -45.16 -21.24 15.25
CA VAL A 267 -45.41 -20.33 16.37
C VAL A 267 -46.92 -20.07 16.43
N ASN A 268 -47.61 -20.78 17.32
CA ASN A 268 -48.90 -20.31 17.83
C ASN A 268 -48.64 -19.35 18.98
N GLY A 269 -49.00 -18.09 18.79
CA GLY A 269 -48.83 -17.03 19.78
C GLY A 269 -49.86 -17.11 20.91
N SER A 270 -49.43 -16.72 22.10
CA SER A 270 -50.25 -16.02 23.08
C SER A 270 -49.37 -15.27 24.09
N HIS A 271 -49.87 -14.09 24.47
CA HIS A 271 -49.26 -13.03 25.27
C HIS A 271 -48.82 -13.42 26.69
N GLY A 272 -47.81 -12.70 27.22
CA GLY A 272 -47.60 -12.56 28.67
C GLY A 272 -46.16 -12.22 29.03
N ASN A 273 -45.88 -10.93 29.24
CA ASN A 273 -44.58 -10.40 29.63
C ASN A 273 -44.37 -10.59 31.15
N GLU A 274 -43.68 -11.64 31.56
CA GLU A 274 -42.99 -11.78 32.85
C GLU A 274 -41.68 -12.55 32.60
N GLU A 275 -40.53 -12.02 33.04
CA GLU A 275 -39.22 -12.69 32.91
C GLU A 275 -39.21 -14.02 33.68
N ALA A 276 -39.60 -15.10 33.02
CA ALA A 276 -39.57 -16.45 33.60
C ALA A 276 -38.12 -16.82 33.95
N SER A 277 -37.86 -17.06 35.23
CA SER A 277 -36.54 -17.50 35.72
C SER A 277 -36.13 -18.85 35.09
N LEU A 278 -34.84 -19.06 34.83
CA LEU A 278 -34.32 -20.28 34.21
C LEU A 278 -34.51 -21.52 35.09
N CYS A 279 -34.88 -22.65 34.49
CA CYS A 279 -35.04 -23.91 35.22
C CYS A 279 -33.68 -24.53 35.60
N ILE A 280 -33.31 -24.44 36.88
CA ILE A 280 -32.05 -24.99 37.39
C ILE A 280 -31.97 -26.52 37.20
N TYR A 281 -33.10 -27.23 37.29
CA TYR A 281 -33.17 -28.69 37.08
C TYR A 281 -32.98 -29.07 35.61
N PHE A 282 -33.40 -28.21 34.68
CA PHE A 282 -33.18 -28.43 33.25
C PHE A 282 -31.72 -28.19 32.87
N MET A 283 -31.09 -27.15 33.42
CA MET A 283 -29.65 -26.91 33.21
C MET A 283 -28.78 -28.07 33.70
N ARG A 284 -29.24 -28.82 34.71
CA ARG A 284 -28.54 -30.00 35.25
C ARG A 284 -28.96 -31.32 34.58
N GLY A 285 -29.88 -31.30 33.63
CA GLY A 285 -30.35 -32.49 32.89
C GLY A 285 -31.35 -33.37 33.63
N PHE A 286 -31.96 -32.91 34.73
CA PHE A 286 -32.86 -33.69 35.57
C PHE A 286 -34.31 -33.19 35.58
N CYS A 287 -34.68 -32.27 34.69
CA CYS A 287 -36.05 -31.76 34.65
C CYS A 287 -37.00 -32.78 34.02
N SER A 288 -37.93 -33.31 34.83
CA SER A 288 -38.98 -34.24 34.39
C SER A 288 -40.24 -33.55 33.85
N ARG A 289 -40.32 -32.21 33.90
CA ARG A 289 -41.53 -31.43 33.57
C ARG A 289 -41.65 -31.02 32.11
N GLY A 290 -40.64 -31.30 31.27
CA GLY A 290 -40.69 -31.08 29.83
C GLY A 290 -41.14 -29.66 29.46
N SER A 291 -42.04 -29.54 28.49
CA SER A 291 -42.63 -28.27 28.03
C SER A 291 -43.65 -27.66 29.00
N GLN A 292 -44.05 -28.38 30.05
CA GLN A 292 -44.96 -27.89 31.10
C GLN A 292 -44.22 -27.25 32.28
N CYS A 293 -42.92 -27.03 32.16
CA CYS A 293 -42.15 -26.36 33.21
C CYS A 293 -42.52 -24.87 33.28
N LEU A 294 -42.85 -24.40 34.49
CA LEU A 294 -43.09 -22.98 34.79
C LEU A 294 -41.83 -22.10 34.66
N PHE A 295 -40.65 -22.72 34.53
CA PHE A 295 -39.36 -22.06 34.41
C PHE A 295 -38.78 -22.28 33.01
N SER A 296 -38.10 -21.28 32.45
CA SER A 296 -37.65 -21.34 31.06
C SER A 296 -36.64 -22.47 30.81
N HIS A 297 -36.90 -23.23 29.73
CA HIS A 297 -36.01 -24.24 29.15
C HIS A 297 -35.31 -23.73 27.87
N SER A 298 -35.38 -22.42 27.58
CA SER A 298 -34.61 -21.82 26.48
C SER A 298 -33.12 -21.80 26.87
N ALA A 299 -32.39 -22.85 26.48
CA ALA A 299 -30.94 -22.97 26.68
C ALA A 299 -30.12 -21.95 25.87
N GLN A 300 -30.78 -21.10 25.08
CA GLN A 300 -30.18 -20.32 24.00
C GLN A 300 -29.80 -18.90 24.43
N GLU A 301 -30.38 -18.34 25.51
CA GLU A 301 -30.29 -16.90 25.74
C GLU A 301 -29.29 -16.44 26.82
N LYS A 302 -28.60 -17.34 27.55
CA LYS A 302 -27.63 -16.93 28.58
C LYS A 302 -26.38 -17.82 28.70
N ARG A 303 -25.90 -18.42 27.60
CA ARG A 303 -24.55 -19.05 27.64
C ARG A 303 -23.50 -17.93 27.61
N VAL A 304 -22.53 -17.98 28.53
CA VAL A 304 -21.37 -17.07 28.51
C VAL A 304 -20.69 -17.18 27.14
N PRO A 305 -20.34 -16.06 26.48
CA PRO A 305 -19.73 -16.09 25.16
C PRO A 305 -18.41 -16.85 25.18
N CYS A 306 -18.17 -17.65 24.14
CA CYS A 306 -16.93 -18.38 23.99
C CYS A 306 -15.78 -17.43 23.69
N LYS A 307 -14.82 -17.35 24.62
CA LYS A 307 -13.63 -16.50 24.48
C LYS A 307 -12.73 -16.86 23.29
N PHE A 308 -12.86 -18.06 22.74
CA PHE A 308 -12.03 -18.54 21.64
C PHE A 308 -12.72 -18.47 20.27
N PHE A 309 -14.05 -18.47 20.23
CA PHE A 309 -14.79 -18.55 18.97
C PHE A 309 -14.44 -17.38 18.04
N PHE A 310 -14.42 -16.16 18.57
CA PHE A 310 -14.14 -14.93 17.80
C PHE A 310 -12.65 -14.59 17.66
N THR A 311 -11.76 -15.58 17.78
CA THR A 311 -10.31 -15.41 17.54
C THR A 311 -9.90 -16.04 16.21
N LEU A 312 -8.73 -15.74 15.67
CA LEU A 312 -8.17 -16.43 14.49
C LEU A 312 -8.00 -17.92 14.73
N GLN A 313 -7.69 -18.33 15.96
CA GLN A 313 -7.56 -19.75 16.28
C GLN A 313 -8.91 -20.48 16.31
N GLY A 314 -9.99 -19.75 16.62
CA GLY A 314 -11.34 -20.29 16.69
C GLY A 314 -11.56 -21.25 17.86
N CYS A 315 -12.82 -21.67 18.04
CA CYS A 315 -13.18 -22.65 19.06
C CYS A 315 -12.95 -24.08 18.53
N ARG A 316 -12.06 -24.83 19.18
CA ARG A 316 -11.78 -26.25 18.82
C ARG A 316 -12.97 -27.19 19.04
N TYR A 317 -13.94 -26.78 19.86
CA TYR A 317 -15.12 -27.59 20.18
C TYR A 317 -16.29 -27.34 19.23
N GLY A 318 -16.19 -26.39 18.29
CA GLY A 318 -17.23 -26.11 17.30
C GLY A 318 -18.62 -25.98 17.94
N GLU A 319 -19.62 -26.63 17.35
CA GLU A 319 -21.01 -26.64 17.85
C GLU A 319 -21.18 -27.35 19.20
N THR A 320 -20.25 -28.24 19.57
CA THR A 320 -20.25 -28.94 20.86
C THR A 320 -19.73 -28.08 22.02
N CYS A 321 -19.35 -26.83 21.74
CA CYS A 321 -18.87 -25.92 22.76
C CYS A 321 -19.96 -25.61 23.81
N SER A 322 -19.59 -25.71 25.09
CA SER A 322 -20.48 -25.37 26.20
C SER A 322 -20.74 -23.87 26.33
N PHE A 323 -19.96 -23.03 25.65
CA PHE A 323 -20.08 -21.57 25.64
C PHE A 323 -20.83 -21.07 24.39
N SER A 324 -21.39 -19.87 24.44
CA SER A 324 -22.15 -19.32 23.30
C SER A 324 -21.23 -18.93 22.14
N HIS A 325 -21.59 -19.36 20.93
CA HIS A 325 -21.04 -18.85 19.67
C HIS A 325 -21.98 -17.82 19.01
N ALA A 326 -23.16 -17.58 19.58
CA ALA A 326 -24.10 -16.59 19.09
C ALA A 326 -23.65 -15.17 19.45
N LEU A 327 -23.65 -14.29 18.46
CA LEU A 327 -23.43 -12.85 18.66
C LEU A 327 -24.76 -12.22 19.07
N GLY A 328 -24.75 -11.37 20.10
CA GLY A 328 -25.96 -10.60 20.47
C GLY A 328 -26.44 -9.71 19.31
N PRO A 329 -27.72 -9.31 19.28
CA PRO A 329 -28.37 -8.64 18.13
C PRO A 329 -27.79 -7.26 17.76
N SER A 330 -26.74 -6.79 18.42
CA SER A 330 -26.21 -5.41 18.31
C SER A 330 -25.27 -5.16 17.12
N LEU A 331 -24.92 -6.17 16.33
CA LEU A 331 -23.92 -6.06 15.24
C LEU A 331 -24.45 -6.48 13.86
N SER A 332 -25.76 -6.66 13.72
CA SER A 332 -26.42 -7.00 12.44
C SER A 332 -26.40 -5.87 11.38
N SER A 333 -25.72 -4.75 11.66
CA SER A 333 -25.63 -3.57 10.80
C SER A 333 -24.40 -3.54 9.89
N PHE A 334 -23.53 -4.55 9.91
CA PHE A 334 -22.43 -4.64 8.93
C PHE A 334 -23.00 -4.95 7.55
N SER A 335 -23.29 -3.92 6.77
CA SER A 335 -23.70 -4.08 5.39
C SER A 335 -22.55 -4.71 4.62
N SER A 336 -22.66 -5.99 4.26
CA SER A 336 -21.78 -6.62 3.27
C SER A 336 -22.05 -5.99 1.90
N THR A 337 -21.53 -4.78 1.66
CA THR A 337 -21.49 -4.16 0.33
C THR A 337 -20.71 -5.09 -0.58
N PRO A 338 -21.29 -5.64 -1.65
CA PRO A 338 -20.56 -6.49 -2.57
C PRO A 338 -19.35 -5.74 -3.12
N CYS A 339 -18.18 -6.38 -3.15
CA CYS A 339 -17.02 -5.87 -3.86
C CYS A 339 -17.35 -5.86 -5.36
N MET A 340 -17.66 -4.67 -5.88
CA MET A 340 -18.06 -4.44 -7.26
C MET A 340 -16.91 -3.81 -8.08
N PRO A 341 -16.89 -4.03 -9.40
CA PRO A 341 -15.96 -3.31 -10.27
C PRO A 341 -16.23 -1.80 -10.24
N GLU A 342 -15.20 -1.02 -10.52
CA GLU A 342 -15.30 0.42 -10.72
C GLU A 342 -16.08 0.73 -12.00
N ASP A 343 -17.25 1.33 -11.80
CA ASP A 343 -18.17 1.78 -12.86
C ASP A 343 -18.31 3.31 -12.86
N GLY A 344 -17.24 4.01 -12.47
CA GLY A 344 -17.25 5.46 -12.27
C GLY A 344 -17.66 6.20 -13.55
N ALA A 345 -18.68 7.05 -13.44
CA ALA A 345 -19.07 7.96 -14.51
C ALA A 345 -17.89 8.86 -14.87
N VAL A 346 -17.45 8.78 -16.12
CA VAL A 346 -16.38 9.62 -16.66
C VAL A 346 -16.87 11.06 -16.65
N ASN A 347 -16.09 11.95 -16.01
CA ASN A 347 -16.46 13.36 -15.86
C ASN A 347 -15.21 14.24 -15.78
N ALA A 348 -15.12 15.23 -16.67
CA ALA A 348 -14.06 16.24 -16.66
C ALA A 348 -13.87 16.92 -15.29
N ALA A 349 -14.94 17.13 -14.53
CA ALA A 349 -14.90 17.74 -13.20
C ALA A 349 -13.98 16.99 -12.22
N SER A 350 -13.80 15.67 -12.40
CA SER A 350 -12.93 14.84 -11.57
C SER A 350 -11.46 15.26 -11.66
N LEU A 351 -11.00 15.71 -12.83
CA LEU A 351 -9.65 16.27 -13.01
C LEU A 351 -9.62 17.75 -12.59
N LEU A 352 -10.61 18.53 -13.03
CA LEU A 352 -10.63 19.98 -12.83
C LEU A 352 -10.64 20.40 -11.35
N ARG A 353 -11.18 19.58 -10.44
CA ARG A 353 -11.16 19.86 -8.99
C ARG A 353 -9.76 19.95 -8.37
N PHE A 354 -8.74 19.41 -9.04
CA PHE A 354 -7.35 19.45 -8.59
C PHE A 354 -6.55 20.62 -9.20
N LEU A 355 -7.16 21.40 -10.09
CA LEU A 355 -6.50 22.56 -10.69
C LEU A 355 -6.69 23.80 -9.80
N PRO A 356 -5.70 24.70 -9.72
CA PRO A 356 -5.78 25.87 -8.85
C PRO A 356 -6.88 26.84 -9.31
N THR A 357 -7.81 27.15 -8.42
CA THR A 357 -8.93 28.07 -8.69
C THR A 357 -8.64 29.51 -8.26
N THR A 358 -7.69 29.72 -7.36
CA THR A 358 -7.23 31.04 -6.88
C THR A 358 -6.50 31.83 -7.96
N SER A 359 -6.41 33.17 -7.81
CA SER A 359 -5.61 34.02 -8.71
C SER A 359 -4.16 33.58 -8.80
N ASP A 360 -3.65 33.01 -7.71
CA ASP A 360 -2.27 32.61 -7.57
C ASP A 360 -2.16 31.10 -7.84
N GLY A 361 -1.24 30.74 -8.73
CA GLY A 361 -0.85 29.36 -9.01
C GLY A 361 -1.09 28.92 -10.46
N CYS A 362 -0.21 28.06 -10.96
CA CYS A 362 -0.26 27.52 -12.31
C CYS A 362 -0.23 25.98 -12.34
N VAL A 363 -0.63 25.43 -13.47
CA VAL A 363 -0.56 24.01 -13.81
C VAL A 363 0.65 23.79 -14.71
N LEU A 364 1.52 22.85 -14.37
CA LEU A 364 2.63 22.42 -15.20
C LEU A 364 2.26 21.10 -15.89
N LEU A 365 2.11 21.13 -17.21
CA LEU A 365 1.91 19.96 -18.04
C LEU A 365 3.24 19.52 -18.64
N LEU A 366 3.63 18.28 -18.36
CA LEU A 366 4.89 17.70 -18.80
C LEU A 366 4.70 16.81 -20.04
N ASP A 367 5.66 16.94 -20.98
CA ASP A 367 5.81 16.14 -22.20
C ASP A 367 4.55 16.00 -23.08
N ASP A 368 3.84 17.09 -23.32
CA ASP A 368 2.73 17.11 -24.26
C ASP A 368 3.28 17.17 -25.70
N THR A 369 3.60 16.00 -26.26
CA THR A 369 4.33 15.83 -27.52
C THR A 369 3.72 16.65 -28.66
N ASP A 370 2.41 16.59 -28.85
CA ASP A 370 1.68 17.27 -29.94
C ASP A 370 0.84 18.47 -29.47
N LEU A 371 0.97 18.86 -28.20
CA LEU A 371 0.19 19.91 -27.54
C LEU A 371 -1.34 19.67 -27.56
N HIS A 372 -1.78 18.45 -27.86
CA HIS A 372 -3.19 18.11 -27.99
C HIS A 372 -3.89 18.19 -26.63
N PHE A 373 -3.24 17.69 -25.57
CA PHE A 373 -3.81 17.77 -24.23
C PHE A 373 -3.89 19.22 -23.74
N SER A 374 -2.86 20.03 -24.00
CA SER A 374 -2.81 21.47 -23.71
C SER A 374 -3.99 22.20 -24.35
N SER A 375 -4.22 21.96 -25.65
CA SER A 375 -5.34 22.54 -26.41
C SER A 375 -6.69 22.15 -25.83
N ASN A 376 -6.88 20.89 -25.47
CA ASN A 376 -8.13 20.42 -24.87
C ASN A 376 -8.35 20.99 -23.47
N LEU A 377 -7.32 21.00 -22.63
CA LEU A 377 -7.38 21.55 -21.27
C LEU A 377 -7.73 23.05 -21.28
N ALA A 378 -7.17 23.81 -22.22
CA ALA A 378 -7.46 25.24 -22.41
C ALA A 378 -8.92 25.55 -22.74
N ARG A 379 -9.73 24.57 -23.18
CA ARG A 379 -11.19 24.75 -23.36
C ARG A 379 -11.97 24.69 -22.05
N HIS A 380 -11.38 24.10 -21.01
CA HIS A 380 -12.02 23.85 -19.73
C HIS A 380 -11.36 24.62 -18.57
N TYR A 381 -10.19 25.19 -18.80
CA TYR A 381 -9.36 25.86 -17.79
C TYR A 381 -8.65 27.09 -18.39
N ASP A 382 -8.29 28.06 -17.54
CA ASP A 382 -7.66 29.31 -17.95
C ASP A 382 -6.29 29.05 -18.63
N PRO A 383 -6.13 29.34 -19.94
CA PRO A 383 -4.90 29.07 -20.67
C PRO A 383 -3.68 29.80 -20.09
N CYS A 384 -3.87 31.00 -19.51
CA CYS A 384 -2.81 31.80 -18.92
C CYS A 384 -2.15 31.14 -17.70
N LYS A 385 -2.83 30.15 -17.11
CA LYS A 385 -2.34 29.38 -15.96
C LYS A 385 -1.72 28.04 -16.37
N ILE A 386 -1.58 27.76 -17.66
CA ILE A 386 -1.01 26.51 -18.17
C ILE A 386 0.42 26.78 -18.65
N ILE A 387 1.36 26.04 -18.06
CA ILE A 387 2.73 25.93 -18.56
C ILE A 387 2.86 24.52 -19.14
N SER A 388 3.17 24.41 -20.43
CA SER A 388 3.30 23.12 -21.12
C SER A 388 4.70 22.92 -21.65
N THR A 389 5.22 21.70 -21.60
CA THR A 389 6.51 21.34 -22.19
C THR A 389 6.33 20.35 -23.34
N THR A 390 7.08 20.54 -24.42
CA THR A 390 7.02 19.66 -25.59
C THR A 390 8.42 19.39 -26.16
N CYS A 391 8.57 18.22 -26.78
CA CYS A 391 9.79 17.85 -27.49
C CYS A 391 9.89 18.47 -28.89
N MET A 392 8.82 19.09 -29.38
CA MET A 392 8.80 19.79 -30.67
C MET A 392 9.73 21.00 -30.66
N SER A 393 10.33 21.29 -31.81
CA SER A 393 10.98 22.59 -32.05
C SER A 393 9.91 23.67 -32.23
N ASP A 394 10.25 24.92 -31.88
CA ASP A 394 9.43 26.12 -32.11
C ASP A 394 9.25 26.38 -33.62
N THR A 395 8.41 25.56 -34.24
CA THR A 395 7.88 25.78 -35.59
C THR A 395 6.52 26.40 -35.41
N VAL A 396 6.24 27.46 -36.15
CA VAL A 396 5.06 28.32 -35.97
C VAL A 396 3.75 27.50 -36.09
N MET A 397 3.27 26.98 -34.97
CA MET A 397 1.97 26.33 -34.83
C MET A 397 0.94 27.44 -34.64
N PHE A 398 0.22 27.79 -35.70
CA PHE A 398 -0.90 28.73 -35.61
C PHE A 398 -2.17 27.98 -35.16
N ASP A 399 -2.21 27.57 -33.90
CA ASP A 399 -3.46 27.13 -33.26
C ASP A 399 -3.94 28.23 -32.30
N THR A 400 -5.09 28.83 -32.61
CA THR A 400 -5.70 29.87 -31.77
C THR A 400 -6.09 29.33 -30.39
N THR A 401 -6.28 28.01 -30.24
CA THR A 401 -6.61 27.38 -28.96
C THR A 401 -5.44 27.32 -27.98
N LEU A 402 -4.20 27.46 -28.48
CA LEU A 402 -2.99 27.53 -27.65
C LEU A 402 -2.67 28.97 -27.20
N THR A 403 -3.47 29.95 -27.62
CA THR A 403 -3.27 31.36 -27.25
C THR A 403 -3.38 31.53 -25.73
N GLY A 404 -2.32 32.03 -25.10
CA GLY A 404 -2.25 32.25 -23.65
C GLY A 404 -1.50 31.16 -22.88
N ILE A 405 -1.30 29.97 -23.47
CA ILE A 405 -0.50 28.90 -22.86
C ILE A 405 0.99 29.25 -22.97
N ARG A 406 1.73 29.09 -21.87
CA ARG A 406 3.19 29.23 -21.89
C ARG A 406 3.84 27.91 -22.28
N ILE A 407 4.40 27.84 -23.49
CA ILE A 407 5.02 26.61 -24.02
C ILE A 407 6.55 26.66 -23.90
N LEU A 408 7.13 25.58 -23.38
CA LEU A 408 8.58 25.35 -23.33
C LEU A 408 8.95 24.26 -24.34
N TRP A 409 9.72 24.65 -25.36
CA TRP A 409 10.03 23.83 -26.53
C TRP A 409 11.34 23.04 -26.38
N GLY A 410 11.47 21.96 -27.17
CA GLY A 410 12.70 21.17 -27.29
C GLY A 410 13.06 20.32 -26.07
N LEU A 411 12.12 20.10 -25.13
CA LEU A 411 12.33 19.31 -23.93
C LEU A 411 11.85 17.87 -24.19
N ARG A 412 12.79 16.91 -24.20
CA ARG A 412 12.48 15.51 -24.56
C ARG A 412 12.20 14.60 -23.37
N HIS A 413 12.48 15.07 -22.15
CA HIS A 413 12.35 14.25 -20.96
C HIS A 413 11.98 15.11 -19.75
N PRO A 414 11.10 14.63 -18.86
CA PRO A 414 10.67 15.40 -17.71
C PRO A 414 11.82 15.73 -16.74
N TYR A 415 12.87 14.90 -16.62
CA TYR A 415 14.04 15.24 -15.79
C TYR A 415 14.74 16.50 -16.27
N GLN A 416 14.81 16.72 -17.59
CA GLN A 416 15.42 17.92 -18.16
C GLN A 416 14.62 19.13 -17.69
N THR A 417 13.29 19.06 -17.83
CA THR A 417 12.39 20.11 -17.33
C THR A 417 12.49 20.35 -15.82
N ILE A 418 12.60 19.28 -15.04
CA ILE A 418 12.57 19.33 -13.57
C ILE A 418 13.89 19.90 -12.99
N ILE A 419 15.04 19.58 -13.57
CA ILE A 419 16.36 19.91 -13.02
C ILE A 419 17.05 21.07 -13.76
N TYR A 420 16.78 21.29 -15.04
CA TYR A 420 17.57 22.20 -15.89
C TYR A 420 17.71 23.60 -15.29
N THR A 421 18.98 24.02 -15.11
CA THR A 421 19.39 25.41 -14.94
C THR A 421 20.83 25.63 -15.42
N PRO A 422 21.03 26.27 -16.59
CA PRO A 422 21.98 27.37 -16.64
C PRO A 422 21.31 28.63 -17.19
N GLY A 423 21.22 29.67 -16.35
CA GLY A 423 20.56 30.96 -16.63
C GLY A 423 19.26 31.24 -15.84
N GLY A 424 18.79 30.27 -15.05
CA GLY A 424 17.51 30.29 -14.32
C GLY A 424 16.53 29.26 -14.90
N SER A 425 15.70 28.64 -14.04
CA SER A 425 14.68 27.71 -14.52
C SER A 425 13.57 28.51 -15.20
N PRO A 426 13.14 28.16 -16.42
CA PRO A 426 12.03 28.85 -17.06
C PRO A 426 10.72 28.67 -16.28
N ILE A 427 10.63 27.67 -15.39
CA ILE A 427 9.43 27.33 -14.64
C ILE A 427 9.41 28.07 -13.29
N PRO A 428 8.35 28.84 -12.98
CA PRO A 428 8.16 29.46 -11.67
C PRO A 428 7.68 28.41 -10.66
N TRP A 429 8.59 27.58 -10.15
CA TRP A 429 8.25 26.45 -9.25
C TRP A 429 7.45 26.83 -8.00
N SER A 430 7.64 28.05 -7.47
CA SER A 430 6.86 28.57 -6.35
C SER A 430 5.37 28.78 -6.68
N GLU A 431 5.04 28.96 -7.96
CA GLU A 431 3.67 29.15 -8.45
C GLU A 431 3.04 27.83 -8.91
N VAL A 432 3.83 26.79 -9.19
CA VAL A 432 3.28 25.49 -9.60
C VAL A 432 2.50 24.89 -8.43
N LYS A 433 1.21 24.58 -8.65
CA LYS A 433 0.35 23.90 -7.66
C LYS A 433 -0.06 22.50 -8.08
N CYS A 434 -0.08 22.23 -9.39
CA CYS A 434 -0.44 20.93 -9.94
C CYS A 434 0.48 20.59 -11.12
N ILE A 435 1.00 19.38 -11.12
CA ILE A 435 1.79 18.81 -12.20
C ILE A 435 0.98 17.72 -12.87
N LEU A 436 0.73 17.87 -14.17
CA LEU A 436 0.07 16.87 -14.99
C LEU A 436 1.11 16.18 -15.86
N TRP A 437 1.10 14.85 -15.88
CA TRP A 437 1.97 14.08 -16.74
C TRP A 437 1.22 12.95 -17.44
N LEU A 438 1.33 12.92 -18.76
CA LEU A 438 0.78 11.91 -19.64
C LEU A 438 1.95 11.29 -20.41
N PRO A 439 2.61 10.25 -19.86
CA PRO A 439 3.83 9.73 -20.44
C PRO A 439 3.58 9.16 -21.83
N ASP A 440 4.32 9.67 -22.80
CA ASP A 440 4.41 9.10 -24.13
C ASP A 440 5.47 7.99 -24.17
N PHE A 441 5.01 6.76 -24.36
CA PHE A 441 5.88 5.58 -24.46
C PHE A 441 6.21 5.20 -25.90
N ASP A 442 5.70 5.90 -26.92
CA ASP A 442 5.84 5.49 -28.33
C ASP A 442 7.31 5.54 -28.79
N SER A 443 8.12 6.39 -28.16
CA SER A 443 9.58 6.50 -28.39
C SER A 443 10.40 5.39 -27.72
N TYR A 444 9.82 4.69 -26.74
CA TYR A 444 10.44 3.57 -26.04
C TYR A 444 9.85 2.29 -26.63
N SER A 445 10.68 1.49 -27.32
CA SER A 445 10.29 0.16 -27.84
C SER A 445 9.54 -0.68 -26.79
N GLU A 446 8.95 -1.83 -27.18
CA GLU A 446 8.28 -2.77 -26.24
C GLU A 446 9.13 -3.24 -25.02
N ASN A 447 10.35 -2.73 -24.87
CA ASN A 447 11.19 -2.84 -23.68
C ASN A 447 10.56 -2.16 -22.45
N LEU A 448 9.90 -2.98 -21.64
CA LEU A 448 9.28 -2.60 -20.38
C LEU A 448 10.26 -1.99 -19.37
N GLU A 449 11.52 -2.44 -19.34
CA GLU A 449 12.53 -1.94 -18.38
C GLU A 449 12.94 -0.49 -18.67
N ARG A 450 13.05 -0.12 -19.94
CA ARG A 450 13.31 1.29 -20.31
C ARG A 450 12.15 2.19 -19.92
N GLN A 451 10.92 1.75 -20.16
CA GLN A 451 9.72 2.48 -19.78
C GLN A 451 9.57 2.58 -18.26
N LYS A 452 9.98 1.55 -17.52
CA LYS A 452 10.01 1.56 -16.05
C LYS A 452 11.03 2.56 -15.54
N THR A 453 12.23 2.57 -16.11
CA THR A 453 13.30 3.53 -15.78
C THR A 453 12.83 4.97 -16.06
N PHE A 454 12.16 5.20 -17.18
CA PHE A 454 11.59 6.51 -17.53
C PHE A 454 10.63 7.06 -16.45
N VAL A 455 9.73 6.22 -15.96
CA VAL A 455 8.80 6.59 -14.86
C VAL A 455 9.52 6.73 -13.52
N GLN A 456 10.54 5.90 -13.27
CA GLN A 456 11.35 6.00 -12.05
C GLN A 456 12.09 7.34 -12.01
N ASP A 457 12.77 7.71 -13.09
CA ASP A 457 13.50 8.98 -13.20
C ASP A 457 12.56 10.16 -12.97
N PHE A 458 11.35 10.13 -13.54
CA PHE A 458 10.33 11.15 -13.27
C PHE A 458 10.08 11.36 -11.78
N PHE A 459 9.79 10.29 -11.03
CA PHE A 459 9.52 10.41 -9.60
C PHE A 459 10.76 10.81 -8.80
N GLU A 460 11.94 10.24 -9.10
CA GLU A 460 13.16 10.53 -8.36
C GLU A 460 13.58 11.99 -8.49
N TYR A 461 13.59 12.52 -9.71
CA TYR A 461 13.96 13.92 -9.94
C TYR A 461 12.91 14.90 -9.45
N LEU A 462 11.62 14.54 -9.56
CA LEU A 462 10.55 15.37 -9.01
C LEU A 462 10.61 15.42 -7.48
N ALA A 463 10.90 14.29 -6.83
CA ALA A 463 11.12 14.25 -5.39
C ALA A 463 12.26 15.18 -4.98
N ILE A 464 13.39 15.13 -5.68
CA ILE A 464 14.53 16.03 -5.43
C ILE A 464 14.09 17.49 -5.51
N ARG A 465 13.38 17.89 -6.58
CA ARG A 465 12.91 19.27 -6.76
C ARG A 465 11.96 19.71 -5.64
N ILE A 466 10.93 18.91 -5.34
CA ILE A 466 9.93 19.24 -4.33
C ILE A 466 10.55 19.32 -2.94
N LEU A 467 11.44 18.37 -2.57
CA LEU A 467 12.10 18.35 -1.28
C LEU A 467 13.13 19.48 -1.12
N ALA A 468 13.87 19.81 -2.18
CA ALA A 468 14.88 20.86 -2.16
C ALA A 468 14.27 22.26 -2.00
N ASP A 469 13.19 22.53 -2.72
CA ASP A 469 12.54 23.86 -2.75
C ASP A 469 11.30 23.93 -1.83
N ALA A 470 11.09 22.91 -0.98
CA ALA A 470 9.98 22.80 -0.01
C ALA A 470 8.58 23.00 -0.62
N LEU A 471 8.32 22.39 -1.78
CA LEU A 471 7.09 22.55 -2.56
C LEU A 471 5.98 21.57 -2.12
N SER A 472 5.74 21.44 -0.81
CA SER A 472 4.88 20.39 -0.23
C SER A 472 3.40 20.45 -0.63
N GLU A 473 2.95 21.57 -1.22
CA GLU A 473 1.57 21.75 -1.69
C GLU A 473 1.34 21.24 -3.12
N VAL A 474 2.41 20.88 -3.84
CA VAL A 474 2.31 20.45 -5.23
C VAL A 474 1.65 19.07 -5.32
N GLN A 475 0.56 19.00 -6.08
CA GLN A 475 -0.09 17.74 -6.43
C GLN A 475 0.47 17.22 -7.76
N VAL A 476 0.64 15.90 -7.86
CA VAL A 476 1.15 15.26 -9.08
C VAL A 476 0.09 14.32 -9.61
N ILE A 477 -0.39 14.55 -10.83
CA ILE A 477 -1.39 13.70 -11.48
C ILE A 477 -0.75 13.03 -12.69
N LEU A 478 -0.58 11.72 -12.58
CA LEU A 478 -0.14 10.87 -13.66
C LEU A 478 -1.36 10.23 -14.31
N THR A 479 -1.53 10.39 -15.62
CA THR A 479 -2.63 9.72 -16.34
C THR A 479 -2.07 8.67 -17.28
N MET A 480 -2.53 7.43 -17.14
CA MET A 480 -2.14 6.31 -18.00
C MET A 480 -3.15 5.15 -17.95
N ASN A 481 -2.99 4.17 -18.83
CA ASN A 481 -3.79 2.96 -18.77
C ASN A 481 -3.47 2.12 -17.51
N ASN A 482 -4.50 1.65 -16.81
CA ASN A 482 -4.34 0.92 -15.54
C ASN A 482 -3.57 -0.41 -15.65
N ILE A 483 -3.64 -1.10 -16.79
CA ILE A 483 -2.85 -2.31 -17.03
C ILE A 483 -1.37 -1.95 -17.14
N LYS A 484 -1.06 -0.85 -17.82
CA LYS A 484 0.32 -0.36 -17.96
C LYS A 484 0.87 0.13 -16.62
N PHE A 485 0.06 0.87 -15.86
CA PHE A 485 0.36 1.29 -14.49
C PHE A 485 0.77 0.09 -13.61
N SER A 486 -0.01 -0.99 -13.66
CA SER A 486 0.32 -2.22 -12.92
C SER A 486 1.57 -2.94 -13.46
N GLN A 487 1.76 -3.02 -14.78
CA GLN A 487 2.93 -3.69 -15.37
C GLN A 487 4.24 -2.98 -15.00
N LEU A 488 4.23 -1.65 -14.99
CA LEU A 488 5.41 -0.84 -14.64
C LEU A 488 5.60 -0.69 -13.12
N GLN A 489 4.66 -1.18 -12.30
CA GLN A 489 4.66 -1.03 -10.84
C GLN A 489 4.77 0.43 -10.41
N VAL A 490 4.02 1.31 -11.07
CA VAL A 490 4.18 2.77 -10.93
C VAL A 490 3.97 3.25 -9.50
N GLU A 491 3.01 2.68 -8.77
CA GLU A 491 2.80 3.04 -7.36
C GLU A 491 4.03 2.74 -6.50
N LYS A 492 4.75 1.64 -6.77
CA LYS A 492 6.01 1.30 -6.10
C LYS A 492 7.10 2.32 -6.42
N LEU A 493 7.25 2.68 -7.70
CA LEU A 493 8.24 3.68 -8.14
C LEU A 493 8.01 5.03 -7.46
N GLY A 494 6.73 5.43 -7.35
CA GLY A 494 6.32 6.59 -6.57
C GLY A 494 6.72 6.47 -5.10
N ARG A 495 6.32 5.37 -4.42
CA ARG A 495 6.63 5.16 -2.99
C ARG A 495 8.14 5.13 -2.70
N ASP A 496 8.93 4.56 -3.60
CA ASP A 496 10.39 4.54 -3.50
C ASP A 496 11.03 5.93 -3.64
N SER A 497 10.24 6.92 -4.08
CA SER A 497 10.59 8.35 -4.14
C SER A 497 9.69 9.21 -3.26
N PHE A 498 9.08 8.64 -2.20
CA PHE A 498 8.20 9.31 -1.24
C PHE A 498 6.87 9.87 -1.79
N PHE A 499 6.46 9.45 -2.98
CA PHE A 499 5.13 9.73 -3.52
C PHE A 499 4.16 8.61 -3.17
N PHE A 500 3.05 8.96 -2.54
CA PHE A 500 2.01 8.01 -2.17
C PHE A 500 0.74 8.30 -2.98
N LEU A 501 0.09 7.22 -3.44
CA LEU A 501 -1.13 7.33 -4.23
C LEU A 501 -2.31 7.69 -3.32
N GLY A 502 -2.89 8.88 -3.55
CA GLY A 502 -4.01 9.41 -2.79
C GLY A 502 -5.35 8.97 -3.32
N GLU A 503 -5.58 9.28 -4.58
CA GLU A 503 -6.84 9.01 -5.24
C GLU A 503 -6.58 8.56 -6.66
N SER A 504 -7.51 7.79 -7.22
CA SER A 504 -7.49 7.46 -8.64
C SER A 504 -8.89 7.47 -9.22
N PHE A 505 -9.06 8.04 -10.40
CA PHE A 505 -10.37 8.18 -11.04
C PHE A 505 -10.29 7.96 -12.56
N PRO A 506 -11.40 7.52 -13.19
CA PRO A 506 -11.44 7.36 -14.65
C PRO A 506 -11.13 8.66 -15.37
N PHE A 507 -10.25 8.60 -16.37
CA PHE A 507 -9.88 9.76 -17.17
C PHE A 507 -10.91 10.03 -18.28
N ASP A 508 -11.23 11.30 -18.49
CA ASP A 508 -12.20 11.74 -19.50
C ASP A 508 -11.56 12.02 -20.85
N GLU A 509 -11.40 10.96 -21.64
CA GLU A 509 -10.86 11.06 -23.01
C GLU A 509 -11.72 11.92 -23.94
N ALA A 510 -13.04 12.04 -23.69
CA ALA A 510 -13.92 12.84 -24.52
C ALA A 510 -13.66 14.34 -24.36
N SER A 511 -13.30 14.76 -23.13
CA SER A 511 -13.00 16.16 -22.83
C SER A 511 -11.53 16.51 -23.05
N PHE A 512 -10.60 15.59 -22.76
CA PHE A 512 -9.16 15.89 -22.72
C PHE A 512 -8.33 15.21 -23.82
N GLY A 513 -8.94 14.35 -24.65
CA GLY A 513 -8.29 13.67 -25.76
C GLY A 513 -8.04 12.18 -25.51
N HIS A 514 -7.99 11.41 -26.60
CA HIS A 514 -7.74 9.96 -26.55
C HIS A 514 -6.28 9.63 -26.25
N MET A 515 -6.06 8.60 -25.45
CA MET A 515 -4.73 8.02 -25.20
C MET A 515 -4.41 6.93 -26.24
N SER A 516 -3.23 7.01 -26.85
CA SER A 516 -2.73 6.03 -27.83
C SER A 516 -2.47 4.64 -27.24
N THR A 517 -2.33 4.50 -25.92
CA THR A 517 -1.99 3.23 -25.26
C THR A 517 -3.21 2.39 -24.88
N THR A 518 -3.74 1.61 -25.82
CA THR A 518 -4.72 0.55 -25.52
C THR A 518 -4.02 -0.78 -25.19
N ALA A 519 -3.83 -1.07 -23.90
CA ALA A 519 -3.37 -2.39 -23.49
C ALA A 519 -4.51 -3.42 -23.63
N THR A 520 -4.34 -4.43 -24.47
CA THR A 520 -5.36 -5.48 -24.63
C THR A 520 -5.24 -6.55 -23.56
N THR A 521 -6.36 -6.89 -22.90
CA THR A 521 -6.41 -7.99 -21.91
C THR A 521 -7.30 -9.11 -22.41
N ARG A 522 -6.76 -10.33 -22.54
CA ARG A 522 -7.54 -11.54 -22.87
C ARG A 522 -8.26 -12.15 -21.66
N LYS A 523 -8.00 -11.66 -20.45
CA LYS A 523 -8.58 -12.17 -19.20
C LYS A 523 -9.93 -11.48 -18.91
N PRO A 524 -10.98 -12.24 -18.58
CA PRO A 524 -12.32 -11.69 -18.32
C PRO A 524 -12.35 -10.84 -17.04
N MET A 525 -13.15 -9.77 -17.06
CA MET A 525 -13.44 -8.87 -15.91
C MET A 525 -12.27 -8.00 -15.41
N MET A 526 -11.14 -7.98 -16.13
CA MET A 526 -10.11 -6.95 -15.95
C MET A 526 -10.52 -5.68 -16.71
N ALA A 527 -10.33 -4.52 -16.09
CA ALA A 527 -10.54 -3.24 -16.76
C ALA A 527 -9.27 -2.86 -17.53
N SER A 528 -9.41 -2.47 -18.79
CA SER A 528 -8.37 -1.71 -19.50
C SER A 528 -8.97 -0.34 -19.77
N LYS A 529 -8.62 0.63 -18.93
CA LYS A 529 -9.19 1.98 -18.96
C LYS A 529 -8.09 3.01 -18.68
N PRO A 530 -8.18 4.22 -19.27
CA PRO A 530 -7.33 5.33 -18.88
C PRO A 530 -7.78 5.83 -17.49
N VAL A 531 -6.80 5.99 -16.60
CA VAL A 531 -7.03 6.39 -15.20
C VAL A 531 -6.04 7.49 -14.85
N SER A 532 -6.53 8.51 -14.15
CA SER A 532 -5.69 9.53 -13.53
C SER A 532 -5.39 9.12 -12.09
N TYR A 533 -4.11 9.17 -11.73
CA TYR A 533 -3.56 8.78 -10.44
C TYR A 533 -2.97 10.01 -9.76
N VAL A 534 -3.52 10.38 -8.60
CA VAL A 534 -3.10 11.55 -7.82
C VAL A 534 -2.08 11.12 -6.79
N PHE A 535 -0.83 11.48 -7.00
CA PHE A 535 0.26 11.27 -6.08
C PHE A 535 0.51 12.49 -5.21
N ILE A 536 0.78 12.22 -3.93
CA ILE A 536 1.13 13.22 -2.93
C ILE A 536 2.50 12.86 -2.38
N LEU A 537 3.45 13.80 -2.46
CA LEU A 537 4.74 13.63 -1.83
C LEU A 537 4.59 13.80 -0.31
N ARG A 538 5.08 12.83 0.45
CA ARG A 538 5.19 12.92 1.91
C ARG A 538 6.66 13.04 2.29
N PRO A 539 7.14 14.23 2.71
CA PRO A 539 8.54 14.40 3.04
C PRO A 539 8.98 13.44 4.15
N PRO A 540 10.17 12.83 4.06
CA PRO A 540 10.72 12.08 5.18
C PRO A 540 10.96 13.02 6.37
N ALA A 541 10.82 12.54 7.60
CA ALA A 541 10.98 13.41 8.77
C ALA A 541 12.43 13.90 8.90
N ASP A 542 12.61 15.21 8.88
CA ASP A 542 13.89 15.88 9.15
C ASP A 542 14.41 15.58 10.57
N VAL A 543 13.50 15.39 11.53
CA VAL A 543 13.83 14.96 12.91
C VAL A 543 14.49 13.57 12.96
N GLN A 544 14.24 12.72 11.96
CA GLN A 544 14.79 11.37 11.85
C GLN A 544 16.04 11.31 10.94
N PHE A 545 16.13 12.18 9.91
CA PHE A 545 17.14 12.07 8.85
C PHE A 545 18.01 13.33 8.63
N ASP A 546 18.07 14.20 9.64
CA ASP A 546 18.79 15.48 9.61
C ASP A 546 18.28 16.42 8.48
N ASN A 547 18.91 17.60 8.31
CA ASN A 547 18.51 18.58 7.30
C ASN A 547 18.94 18.16 5.88
N TYR A 548 18.28 17.14 5.34
CA TYR A 548 18.50 16.66 3.99
C TYR A 548 18.06 17.67 2.91
N ALA A 549 17.07 18.51 3.21
CA ALA A 549 16.56 19.52 2.28
C ALA A 549 17.65 20.51 1.86
N ALA A 550 18.45 21.01 2.82
CA ALA A 550 19.58 21.88 2.54
C ALA A 550 20.66 21.20 1.66
N ILE A 551 20.86 19.89 1.83
CA ILE A 551 21.80 19.12 0.99
C ILE A 551 21.27 19.02 -0.43
N LEU A 552 19.98 18.68 -0.62
CA LEU A 552 19.36 18.59 -1.94
C LEU A 552 19.34 19.96 -2.63
N GLN A 553 18.96 21.02 -1.91
CA GLN A 553 18.95 22.39 -2.40
C GLN A 553 20.34 22.82 -2.85
N LYS A 554 21.37 22.59 -2.03
CA LYS A 554 22.76 22.92 -2.41
C LYS A 554 23.10 22.27 -3.74
N HIS A 555 22.92 20.95 -3.87
CA HIS A 555 23.28 20.25 -5.11
C HIS A 555 22.44 20.71 -6.30
N LEU A 556 21.11 20.84 -6.15
CA LEU A 556 20.22 21.25 -7.23
C LEU A 556 20.62 22.61 -7.85
N HIS A 557 21.12 23.54 -7.03
CA HIS A 557 21.50 24.89 -7.44
C HIS A 557 23.01 25.09 -7.67
N THR A 558 23.86 24.07 -7.46
CA THR A 558 25.32 24.12 -7.77
C THR A 558 25.76 23.21 -8.90
N VAL A 559 24.88 22.34 -9.45
CA VAL A 559 25.28 21.40 -10.50
C VAL A 559 25.22 22.09 -11.87
N ASP A 560 26.40 22.44 -12.42
CA ASP A 560 26.62 22.49 -13.87
C ASP A 560 26.46 21.05 -14.39
N VAL A 561 25.24 20.62 -14.70
CA VAL A 561 24.98 19.29 -15.26
C VAL A 561 25.57 19.28 -16.67
N LYS A 562 26.76 18.68 -16.85
CA LYS A 562 27.19 18.29 -18.19
C LYS A 562 26.17 17.28 -18.72
N PRO A 563 25.53 17.54 -19.86
CA PRO A 563 24.55 16.62 -20.42
C PRO A 563 25.23 15.27 -20.66
N CYS A 564 24.56 14.18 -20.24
CA CYS A 564 24.88 12.84 -20.68
C CYS A 564 24.64 12.79 -22.20
N VAL A 565 25.67 13.08 -22.98
CA VAL A 565 25.67 12.80 -24.42
C VAL A 565 25.83 11.30 -24.54
N GLU A 566 24.72 10.57 -24.63
CA GLU A 566 24.76 9.22 -25.17
C GLU A 566 25.35 9.31 -26.58
N GLY A 567 26.48 8.62 -26.78
CA GLY A 567 27.28 8.70 -27.99
C GLY A 567 26.52 8.21 -29.23
N PHE A 568 25.93 9.14 -29.97
CA PHE A 568 25.77 8.99 -31.40
C PHE A 568 27.13 9.23 -32.07
N GLN A 569 28.00 8.21 -32.08
CA GLN A 569 29.04 8.15 -33.10
C GLN A 569 28.37 7.72 -34.40
N GLY A 570 28.05 8.70 -35.24
CA GLY A 570 27.75 8.46 -36.64
C GLY A 570 28.93 7.76 -37.30
N LEU A 571 28.68 6.57 -37.86
CA LEU A 571 29.57 5.95 -38.83
C LEU A 571 29.76 6.90 -40.02
N PRO A 572 30.99 7.19 -40.46
CA PRO A 572 31.20 7.98 -41.67
C PRO A 572 30.76 7.16 -42.88
N SER A 573 29.87 7.74 -43.68
CA SER A 573 29.47 7.24 -44.99
C SER A 573 30.68 7.19 -45.92
N GLU A 574 31.20 5.99 -46.22
CA GLU A 574 32.09 5.80 -47.36
C GLU A 574 31.30 5.99 -48.65
N SER A 575 31.55 7.14 -49.29
CA SER A 575 31.20 7.41 -50.67
C SER A 575 31.99 6.46 -51.59
N ARG A 576 31.34 5.43 -52.12
CA ARG A 576 31.78 4.78 -53.37
C ARG A 576 31.09 5.46 -54.55
N SER A 577 31.80 6.40 -55.16
CA SER A 577 31.58 6.78 -56.56
C SER A 577 32.20 5.72 -57.48
N LEU A 578 31.48 5.43 -58.57
CA LEU A 578 31.96 4.72 -59.76
C LEU A 578 33.26 5.30 -60.30
#